data_AF-A0A399IDL9-F1
#
_entry.id   AF-A0A399IDL9-F1
#
_cell.length_a   1.000
_cell.length_b   1.000
_cell.length_c   1.000
_cell.angle_alpha   90.00
_cell.angle_beta   90.00
_cell.angle_gamma   90.00
#
_symmetry.space_group_name_H-M   'P 1'
#
loop_
_entity.id
_entity.type
_entity.pdbx_description
1 polymer ?
#
loop_
_entity_poly.entity_id
_entity_poly.type
_entity_poly.pdbx_seq_one_letter_code
_entity_poly.pdbx_strand_id
1 'polypeptide(L)'
;MILLLMASLPALAIPTITCHCFSERSYDPARPAAADQYFLAMAQNAFFAGVFAVDKKTIIIKKQTGTSADDLWVAYRIAAESGVAAEELLQARTARGSWGETVASLSIPAKVLGAEFSSALHARLPDARLAEIVVNELFAEYRLLAASDVAALRKSGATNQELILAGIIARRTKTQAPRIYGEAKSGVRSWGALLQEARIEPAEMSKEVSALLKIRR
;
A
#
# COMPACT_ATOMS: atom_id res chain seq x y z
N MET A 1 41.01 -26.61 -19.08
CA MET A 1 40.25 -26.76 -17.82
C MET A 1 39.31 -25.57 -17.74
N ILE A 2 38.04 -25.73 -18.11
CA ILE A 2 37.05 -24.64 -18.12
C ILE A 2 36.41 -24.60 -16.72
N LEU A 3 36.70 -23.54 -15.97
CA LEU A 3 36.11 -23.27 -14.66
C LEU A 3 34.71 -22.65 -14.88
N LEU A 4 33.65 -23.45 -14.74
CA LEU A 4 32.28 -22.96 -14.70
C LEU A 4 32.04 -22.32 -13.31
N LEU A 5 32.11 -20.99 -13.21
CA LEU A 5 31.60 -20.27 -12.04
C LEU A 5 30.06 -20.29 -12.09
N MET A 6 29.46 -21.17 -11.30
CA MET A 6 28.04 -21.08 -10.97
C MET A 6 27.84 -19.88 -10.04
N ALA A 7 27.51 -18.72 -10.61
CA ALA A 7 27.04 -17.58 -9.84
C ALA A 7 25.68 -17.92 -9.25
N SER A 8 25.64 -18.08 -7.92
CA SER A 8 24.40 -18.11 -7.16
C SER A 8 23.68 -16.78 -7.32
N LEU A 9 22.59 -16.78 -8.07
CA LEU A 9 21.70 -15.63 -8.13
C LEU A 9 21.13 -15.40 -6.72
N PRO A 10 21.19 -14.17 -6.18
CA PRO A 10 20.54 -13.88 -4.92
C PRO A 10 19.04 -14.07 -5.11
N ALA A 11 18.46 -15.00 -4.37
CA ALA A 11 17.02 -15.07 -4.21
C ALA A 11 16.59 -13.76 -3.52
N LEU A 12 15.97 -12.87 -4.28
CA LEU A 12 15.28 -11.70 -3.72
C LEU A 12 14.13 -12.25 -2.87
N ALA A 13 14.37 -12.41 -1.58
CA ALA A 13 13.34 -12.72 -0.62
C ALA A 13 12.36 -11.54 -0.62
N ILE A 14 11.25 -11.70 -1.34
CA ILE A 14 10.09 -10.84 -1.18
C ILE A 14 9.70 -10.99 0.29
N PRO A 15 9.74 -9.93 1.11
CA PRO A 15 9.45 -10.05 2.52
C PRO A 15 8.05 -10.62 2.69
N THR A 16 7.94 -11.81 3.27
CA THR A 16 6.69 -12.40 3.77
C THR A 16 6.16 -11.67 5.01
N ILE A 17 6.65 -10.45 5.27
CA ILE A 17 6.34 -9.60 6.41
C ILE A 17 5.06 -8.82 6.11
N THR A 18 3.95 -9.52 5.90
CA THR A 18 2.65 -8.85 5.75
C THR A 18 1.77 -8.94 6.97
N CYS A 19 1.96 -9.86 7.95
CA CYS A 19 1.18 -9.82 9.21
C CYS A 19 1.53 -10.81 10.36
N HIS A 20 2.78 -11.25 10.56
CA HIS A 20 3.08 -12.12 11.73
C HIS A 20 4.04 -11.46 12.71
N CYS A 21 3.43 -10.81 13.70
CA CYS A 21 3.99 -10.27 14.94
C CYS A 21 5.29 -9.48 14.78
N PHE A 22 5.16 -8.19 14.43
CA PHE A 22 6.26 -7.24 14.64
C PHE A 22 6.70 -7.31 16.10
N SER A 23 7.94 -7.75 16.33
CA SER A 23 8.57 -7.76 17.65
C SER A 23 8.80 -6.33 18.14
N GLU A 24 9.10 -5.43 17.20
CA GLU A 24 9.38 -4.02 17.44
C GLU A 24 8.19 -3.19 17.00
N ARG A 25 7.60 -2.45 17.94
CA ARG A 25 6.36 -1.66 17.72
C ARG A 25 6.47 -0.21 18.18
N SER A 26 7.63 0.17 18.68
CA SER A 26 7.92 1.50 19.18
C SER A 26 9.24 1.98 18.59
N TYR A 27 9.35 3.29 18.42
CA TYR A 27 10.60 3.88 17.98
C TYR A 27 11.62 3.80 19.12
N ASP A 28 12.80 3.28 18.81
CA ASP A 28 13.95 3.23 19.70
C ASP A 28 15.08 4.04 19.03
N PRO A 29 15.49 5.19 19.58
CA PRO A 29 16.57 6.00 19.00
C PRO A 29 17.90 5.24 18.86
N ALA A 30 18.15 4.22 19.69
CA ALA A 30 19.34 3.38 19.57
C ALA A 30 19.24 2.36 18.42
N ARG A 31 18.02 2.06 17.95
CA ARG A 31 17.74 1.15 16.84
C ARG A 31 16.63 1.75 15.95
N PRO A 32 16.88 2.89 15.30
CA PRO A 32 15.83 3.76 14.76
C PRO A 32 14.97 3.10 13.68
N ALA A 33 15.52 2.15 12.93
CA ALA A 33 14.81 1.44 11.85
C ALA A 33 14.12 0.14 12.29
N ALA A 34 14.26 -0.28 13.55
CA ALA A 34 13.81 -1.60 14.01
C ALA A 34 12.29 -1.80 13.87
N ALA A 35 11.51 -0.72 14.02
CA ALA A 35 10.05 -0.73 13.91
C ALA A 35 9.51 -0.20 12.58
N ASP A 36 10.34 0.06 11.57
CA ASP A 36 9.92 0.70 10.32
C ASP A 36 8.84 -0.10 9.57
N GLN A 37 8.99 -1.42 9.50
CA GLN A 37 8.01 -2.30 8.87
C GLN A 37 6.65 -2.26 9.59
N TYR A 38 6.67 -2.12 10.91
CA TYR A 38 5.44 -1.95 11.70
C TYR A 38 4.74 -0.62 11.36
N PHE A 39 5.49 0.48 11.28
CA PHE A 39 4.94 1.79 10.93
C PHE A 39 4.36 1.83 9.52
N LEU A 40 5.06 1.26 8.54
CA LEU A 40 4.61 1.12 7.16
C LEU A 40 3.31 0.32 7.08
N ALA A 41 3.25 -0.83 7.74
CA ALA A 41 2.05 -1.67 7.76
C ALA A 41 0.87 -0.98 8.45
N MET A 42 1.13 -0.28 9.56
CA MET A 42 0.10 0.45 10.29
C MET A 42 -0.48 1.60 9.47
N ALA A 43 0.37 2.39 8.81
CA ALA A 43 -0.04 3.47 7.93
C ALA A 43 -0.91 2.95 6.78
N GLN A 44 -0.49 1.86 6.13
CA GLN A 44 -1.29 1.23 5.07
C GLN A 44 -2.64 0.74 5.61
N ASN A 45 -2.67 0.01 6.73
CA ASN A 45 -3.91 -0.52 7.29
C ASN A 45 -4.85 0.60 7.75
N ALA A 46 -4.32 1.70 8.28
CA ALA A 46 -5.09 2.88 8.64
C ALA A 46 -5.68 3.56 7.41
N PHE A 47 -4.87 3.78 6.38
CA PHE A 47 -5.31 4.37 5.13
C PHE A 47 -6.42 3.54 4.48
N PHE A 48 -6.18 2.25 4.31
CA PHE A 48 -7.13 1.28 3.75
C PHE A 48 -8.48 1.29 4.51
N ALA A 49 -8.43 1.17 5.84
CA ALA A 49 -9.63 1.21 6.68
C ALA A 49 -10.42 2.51 6.49
N GLY A 50 -9.71 3.64 6.38
CA GLY A 50 -10.31 4.94 6.18
C GLY A 50 -10.99 5.10 4.83
N VAL A 51 -10.35 4.66 3.73
CA VAL A 51 -10.90 4.85 2.38
C VAL A 51 -12.04 3.89 2.04
N PHE A 52 -12.01 2.67 2.56
CA PHE A 52 -13.03 1.64 2.29
C PHE A 52 -14.02 1.44 3.43
N ALA A 53 -13.96 2.27 4.48
CA ALA A 53 -14.82 2.21 5.65
C ALA A 53 -14.91 0.80 6.27
N VAL A 54 -13.76 0.11 6.38
CA VAL A 54 -13.68 -1.25 6.95
C VAL A 54 -12.87 -1.29 8.22
N ASP A 55 -13.23 -2.23 9.11
CA ASP A 55 -12.50 -2.42 10.36
C ASP A 55 -11.08 -2.90 10.12
N LYS A 56 -10.11 -2.25 10.79
CA LYS A 56 -8.69 -2.65 10.74
C LYS A 56 -8.49 -4.11 11.12
N LYS A 57 -9.26 -4.62 12.08
CA LYS A 57 -9.20 -6.01 12.54
C LYS A 57 -9.49 -6.97 11.37
N THR A 58 -10.47 -6.66 10.54
CA THR A 58 -10.83 -7.45 9.35
C THR A 58 -9.67 -7.50 8.35
N ILE A 59 -9.02 -6.36 8.09
CA ILE A 59 -7.84 -6.28 7.21
C ILE A 59 -6.71 -7.17 7.74
N ILE A 60 -6.40 -7.06 9.04
CA ILE A 60 -5.32 -7.82 9.68
C ILE A 60 -5.62 -9.32 9.62
N ILE A 61 -6.83 -9.75 9.97
CA ILE A 61 -7.23 -11.16 9.92
C ILE A 61 -7.08 -11.72 8.50
N LYS A 62 -7.56 -11.00 7.47
CA LYS A 62 -7.42 -11.45 6.08
C LYS A 62 -5.95 -11.64 5.67
N LYS A 63 -5.08 -10.70 6.05
CA LYS A 63 -3.63 -10.83 5.82
C LYS A 63 -3.02 -12.01 6.56
N GLN A 64 -3.45 -12.26 7.80
CA GLN A 64 -3.01 -13.41 8.60
C GLN A 64 -3.48 -14.74 8.04
N THR A 65 -4.62 -14.78 7.35
CA THR A 65 -5.14 -15.97 6.68
C THR A 65 -4.64 -16.12 5.23
N GLY A 66 -3.62 -15.34 4.84
CA GLY A 66 -2.91 -15.51 3.58
C GLY A 66 -3.38 -14.63 2.42
N THR A 67 -4.34 -13.72 2.62
CA THR A 67 -4.70 -12.75 1.58
C THR A 67 -3.60 -11.70 1.44
N SER A 68 -3.11 -11.50 0.21
CA SER A 68 -2.07 -10.50 -0.03
C SER A 68 -2.59 -9.07 0.16
N ALA A 69 -1.68 -8.14 0.49
CA ALA A 69 -2.06 -6.72 0.59
C ALA A 69 -2.54 -6.15 -0.76
N ASP A 70 -1.96 -6.63 -1.87
CA ASP A 70 -2.28 -6.17 -3.21
C ASP A 70 -3.68 -6.64 -3.62
N ASP A 71 -4.02 -7.89 -3.34
CA ASP A 71 -5.37 -8.42 -3.57
C ASP A 71 -6.43 -7.67 -2.76
N LEU A 72 -6.11 -7.25 -1.52
CA LEU A 72 -7.04 -6.44 -0.74
C LEU A 72 -7.30 -5.08 -1.42
N TRP A 73 -6.26 -4.39 -1.91
CA TRP A 73 -6.43 -3.12 -2.62
C TRP A 73 -7.32 -3.28 -3.85
N VAL A 74 -7.04 -4.31 -4.66
CA VAL A 74 -7.80 -4.57 -5.88
C VAL A 74 -9.25 -4.97 -5.56
N ALA A 75 -9.45 -5.93 -4.66
CA ALA A 75 -10.78 -6.42 -4.30
C ALA A 75 -11.69 -5.30 -3.81
N TYR A 76 -11.21 -4.49 -2.87
CA TYR A 76 -12.01 -3.42 -2.28
C TYR A 76 -12.25 -2.25 -3.24
N ARG A 77 -11.31 -1.96 -4.15
CA ARG A 77 -11.56 -1.01 -5.23
C ARG A 77 -12.66 -1.50 -6.16
N ILE A 78 -12.56 -2.73 -6.67
CA ILE A 78 -13.59 -3.30 -7.55
C ILE A 78 -14.94 -3.34 -6.82
N ALA A 79 -14.95 -3.70 -5.54
CA ALA A 79 -16.17 -3.71 -4.74
C ALA A 79 -16.83 -2.33 -4.65
N ALA A 80 -16.04 -1.29 -4.39
CA ALA A 80 -16.52 0.08 -4.30
C ALA A 80 -17.12 0.59 -5.62
N GLU A 81 -16.54 0.20 -6.77
CA GLU A 81 -17.00 0.67 -8.09
C GLU A 81 -18.15 -0.17 -8.68
N SER A 82 -18.19 -1.47 -8.39
CA SER A 82 -19.14 -2.41 -9.02
C SER A 82 -20.33 -2.79 -8.13
N GLY A 83 -20.22 -2.59 -6.81
CA GLY A 83 -21.20 -3.05 -5.83
C GLY A 83 -21.11 -4.55 -5.49
N VAL A 84 -20.22 -5.30 -6.13
CA VAL A 84 -19.94 -6.71 -5.77
C VAL A 84 -19.18 -6.75 -4.44
N ALA A 85 -19.48 -7.72 -3.56
CA ALA A 85 -18.81 -7.82 -2.28
C ALA A 85 -17.31 -8.14 -2.42
N ALA A 86 -16.46 -7.50 -1.62
CA ALA A 86 -15.01 -7.75 -1.62
C ALA A 86 -14.66 -9.22 -1.31
N GLU A 87 -15.43 -9.86 -0.44
CA GLU A 87 -15.28 -11.28 -0.11
C GLU A 87 -15.54 -12.19 -1.31
N GLU A 88 -16.58 -11.90 -2.10
CA GLU A 88 -16.91 -12.65 -3.32
C GLU A 88 -15.80 -12.50 -4.36
N LEU A 89 -15.28 -11.28 -4.51
CA LEU A 89 -14.15 -10.99 -5.39
C LEU A 89 -12.88 -11.76 -4.99
N LEU A 90 -12.55 -11.81 -3.71
CA LEU A 90 -11.38 -12.55 -3.20
C LEU A 90 -11.52 -14.07 -3.37
N GLN A 91 -12.72 -14.62 -3.17
CA GLN A 91 -13.00 -16.03 -3.43
C GLN A 91 -12.86 -16.36 -4.91
N ALA A 92 -13.45 -15.54 -5.79
CA ALA A 92 -13.31 -15.70 -7.23
C ALA A 92 -11.84 -15.55 -7.68
N ARG A 93 -11.08 -14.60 -7.12
CA ARG A 93 -9.63 -14.44 -7.36
C ARG A 93 -8.83 -15.68 -7.03
N THR A 94 -9.20 -16.39 -5.96
CA THR A 94 -8.56 -17.64 -5.55
C THR A 94 -8.85 -18.77 -6.54
N ALA A 95 -10.07 -18.85 -7.05
CA ALA A 95 -10.49 -19.88 -8.01
C ALA A 95 -9.96 -19.63 -9.44
N ARG A 96 -9.82 -18.36 -9.85
CA ARG A 96 -9.46 -17.98 -11.23
C ARG A 96 -7.97 -17.71 -11.43
N GLY A 97 -7.22 -17.35 -10.38
CA GLY A 97 -5.78 -17.12 -10.52
C GLY A 97 -5.39 -15.76 -11.12
N SER A 98 -6.33 -14.95 -11.64
CA SER A 98 -6.07 -13.56 -12.08
C SER A 98 -7.26 -12.63 -11.85
N TRP A 99 -6.98 -11.33 -11.69
CA TRP A 99 -8.02 -10.30 -11.55
C TRP A 99 -8.84 -10.08 -12.82
N GLY A 100 -8.22 -10.17 -13.99
CA GLY A 100 -8.92 -10.06 -15.27
C GLY A 100 -9.99 -11.14 -15.44
N GLU A 101 -9.67 -12.39 -15.15
CA GLU A 101 -10.63 -13.50 -15.19
C GLU A 101 -11.70 -13.39 -14.10
N THR A 102 -11.32 -12.90 -12.92
CA THR A 102 -12.26 -12.64 -11.81
C THR A 102 -13.35 -11.66 -12.22
N VAL A 103 -12.95 -10.48 -12.73
CA VAL A 103 -13.86 -9.43 -13.22
C VAL A 103 -14.74 -9.94 -14.35
N ALA A 104 -14.18 -10.67 -15.31
CA ALA A 104 -14.94 -11.24 -16.42
C ALA A 104 -15.97 -12.28 -15.94
N SER A 105 -15.59 -13.16 -15.00
CA SER A 105 -16.47 -14.23 -14.51
C SER A 105 -17.67 -13.71 -13.71
N LEU A 106 -17.52 -12.55 -13.06
CA LEU A 106 -18.58 -11.86 -12.32
C LEU A 106 -19.34 -10.84 -13.19
N SER A 107 -19.07 -10.80 -14.50
CA SER A 107 -19.71 -9.89 -15.46
C SER A 107 -19.61 -8.41 -15.08
N ILE A 108 -18.51 -8.01 -14.42
CA ILE A 108 -18.31 -6.63 -13.97
C ILE A 108 -17.94 -5.76 -15.19
N PRO A 109 -18.71 -4.71 -15.51
CA PRO A 109 -18.45 -3.90 -16.70
C PRO A 109 -17.16 -3.08 -16.56
N ALA A 110 -16.25 -3.15 -17.54
CA ALA A 110 -15.01 -2.35 -17.52
C ALA A 110 -15.25 -0.83 -17.33
N LYS A 111 -16.37 -0.31 -17.86
CA LYS A 111 -16.73 1.10 -17.73
C LYS A 111 -16.83 1.56 -16.26
N VAL A 112 -17.26 0.70 -15.33
CA VAL A 112 -17.39 1.11 -13.92
C VAL A 112 -16.03 1.17 -13.22
N LEU A 113 -15.02 0.44 -13.69
CA LEU A 113 -13.71 0.35 -13.05
C LEU A 113 -12.76 1.50 -13.40
N GLY A 114 -13.15 2.40 -14.31
CA GLY A 114 -12.28 3.44 -14.84
C GLY A 114 -11.35 2.95 -15.94
N ALA A 115 -10.87 3.88 -16.77
CA ALA A 115 -10.12 3.56 -17.99
C ALA A 115 -8.73 3.00 -17.71
N GLU A 116 -7.99 3.59 -16.75
CA GLU A 116 -6.62 3.17 -16.41
C GLU A 116 -6.61 1.76 -15.81
N PHE A 117 -7.42 1.52 -14.77
CA PHE A 117 -7.53 0.21 -14.15
C PHE A 117 -8.03 -0.88 -15.12
N SER A 118 -9.03 -0.59 -15.94
CA SER A 118 -9.51 -1.52 -16.97
C SER A 118 -8.45 -1.85 -18.02
N SER A 119 -7.67 -0.86 -18.44
CA SER A 119 -6.55 -1.07 -19.38
C SER A 119 -5.48 -1.98 -18.75
N ALA A 120 -5.16 -1.76 -17.48
CA ALA A 120 -4.20 -2.59 -16.74
C ALA A 120 -4.67 -4.04 -16.56
N LEU A 121 -5.96 -4.26 -16.31
CA LEU A 121 -6.55 -5.61 -16.28
C LEU A 121 -6.44 -6.29 -17.64
N HIS A 122 -6.76 -5.59 -18.73
CA HIS A 122 -6.68 -6.14 -20.08
C HIS A 122 -5.24 -6.47 -20.48
N ALA A 123 -4.29 -5.63 -20.10
CA ALA A 123 -2.85 -5.86 -20.29
C ALA A 123 -2.27 -6.95 -19.37
N ARG A 124 -3.08 -7.54 -18.47
CA ARG A 124 -2.68 -8.57 -17.51
C ARG A 124 -1.47 -8.14 -16.67
N LEU A 125 -1.49 -6.89 -16.21
CA LEU A 125 -0.42 -6.40 -15.34
C LEU A 125 -0.39 -7.19 -14.02
N PRO A 126 0.79 -7.33 -13.38
CA PRO A 126 0.92 -7.99 -12.09
C PRO A 126 0.05 -7.34 -11.00
N ASP A 127 -0.39 -8.12 -10.01
CA ASP A 127 -1.27 -7.66 -8.92
C ASP A 127 -0.70 -6.45 -8.17
N ALA A 128 0.62 -6.43 -7.94
CA ALA A 128 1.30 -5.28 -7.35
C ALA A 128 1.09 -3.99 -8.16
N ARG A 129 1.14 -4.08 -9.50
CA ARG A 129 0.90 -2.92 -10.39
C ARG A 129 -0.57 -2.49 -10.37
N LEU A 130 -1.50 -3.44 -10.29
CA LEU A 130 -2.93 -3.12 -10.12
C LEU A 130 -3.16 -2.39 -8.80
N ALA A 131 -2.58 -2.88 -7.70
CA ALA A 131 -2.68 -2.24 -6.38
C ALA A 131 -2.04 -0.84 -6.37
N GLU A 132 -0.91 -0.64 -7.06
CA GLU A 132 -0.33 0.69 -7.22
C GLU A 132 -1.26 1.68 -7.92
N ILE A 133 -1.93 1.25 -9.01
CA ILE A 133 -2.91 2.08 -9.71
C ILE A 133 -4.03 2.47 -8.76
N VAL A 134 -4.60 1.51 -8.01
CA VAL A 134 -5.64 1.79 -7.01
C VAL A 134 -5.17 2.83 -6.00
N VAL A 135 -3.98 2.66 -5.41
CA VAL A 135 -3.46 3.61 -4.40
C VAL A 135 -3.20 4.99 -5.02
N ASN A 136 -2.71 5.07 -6.25
CA ASN A 136 -2.50 6.34 -6.94
C ASN A 136 -3.82 7.06 -7.23
N GLU A 137 -4.84 6.34 -7.69
CA GLU A 137 -6.19 6.87 -7.92
C GLU A 137 -6.79 7.41 -6.62
N LEU A 138 -6.68 6.67 -5.51
CA LEU A 138 -7.13 7.14 -4.19
C LEU A 138 -6.38 8.41 -3.75
N PHE A 139 -5.08 8.50 -4.01
CA PHE A 139 -4.31 9.72 -3.71
C PHE A 139 -4.79 10.93 -4.51
N ALA A 140 -5.14 10.73 -5.79
CA ALA A 140 -5.70 11.78 -6.64
C ALA A 140 -7.13 12.15 -6.19
N GLU A 141 -7.97 11.16 -5.92
CA GLU A 141 -9.36 11.29 -5.50
C GLU A 141 -9.48 12.11 -4.20
N TYR A 142 -8.66 11.78 -3.20
CA TYR A 142 -8.63 12.48 -1.92
C TYR A 142 -7.69 13.69 -1.90
N ARG A 143 -7.05 14.02 -3.04
CA ARG A 143 -6.10 15.14 -3.20
C ARG A 143 -5.02 15.18 -2.11
N LEU A 144 -4.51 14.01 -1.77
CA LEU A 144 -3.56 13.85 -0.64
C LEU A 144 -2.18 14.40 -0.98
N LEU A 145 -1.77 14.28 -2.24
CA LEU A 145 -0.54 14.82 -2.79
C LEU A 145 -0.78 15.36 -4.20
N ALA A 146 0.11 16.22 -4.67
CA ALA A 146 0.11 16.62 -6.08
C ALA A 146 0.44 15.41 -6.97
N ALA A 147 -0.13 15.36 -8.18
CA ALA A 147 0.12 14.27 -9.13
C ALA A 147 1.61 14.14 -9.48
N SER A 148 2.34 15.26 -9.56
CA SER A 148 3.79 15.28 -9.77
C SER A 148 4.56 14.61 -8.63
N ASP A 149 4.12 14.78 -7.39
CA ASP A 149 4.77 14.18 -6.22
C ASP A 149 4.53 12.67 -6.22
N VAL A 150 3.29 12.23 -6.43
CA VAL A 150 2.96 10.79 -6.57
C VAL A 150 3.82 10.15 -7.66
N ALA A 151 3.90 10.77 -8.84
CA ALA A 151 4.72 10.28 -9.94
C ALA A 151 6.21 10.23 -9.59
N ALA A 152 6.73 11.25 -8.89
CA ALA A 152 8.12 11.28 -8.43
C ALA A 152 8.43 10.13 -7.45
N LEU A 153 7.58 9.90 -6.45
CA LEU A 153 7.75 8.79 -5.51
C LEU A 153 7.74 7.43 -6.24
N ARG A 154 6.79 7.21 -7.15
CA ARG A 154 6.70 5.96 -7.92
C ARG A 154 7.92 5.75 -8.81
N LYS A 155 8.38 6.80 -9.50
CA LYS A 155 9.60 6.74 -10.31
C LYS A 155 10.84 6.39 -9.47
N SER A 156 10.86 6.81 -8.20
CA SER A 156 11.91 6.47 -7.25
C SER A 156 11.74 5.09 -6.58
N GLY A 157 10.71 4.32 -6.95
CA GLY A 157 10.49 2.96 -6.47
C GLY A 157 9.71 2.85 -5.17
N ALA A 158 8.94 3.88 -4.79
CA ALA A 158 8.13 3.84 -3.57
C ALA A 158 7.04 2.78 -3.64
N THR A 159 6.99 1.91 -2.63
CA THR A 159 5.88 0.95 -2.45
C THR A 159 4.59 1.67 -2.03
N ASN A 160 3.48 0.93 -2.01
CA ASN A 160 2.21 1.45 -1.49
C ASN A 160 2.34 1.93 -0.03
N GLN A 161 3.02 1.17 0.85
CA GLN A 161 3.21 1.61 2.23
C GLN A 161 4.06 2.89 2.33
N GLU A 162 5.15 2.95 1.57
CA GLU A 162 6.08 4.08 1.61
C GLU A 162 5.43 5.36 1.08
N LEU A 163 4.68 5.26 -0.01
CA LEU A 163 3.91 6.38 -0.56
C LEU A 163 2.86 6.89 0.46
N ILE A 164 2.13 5.96 1.09
CA ILE A 164 1.11 6.30 2.08
C ILE A 164 1.74 7.02 3.28
N LEU A 165 2.80 6.45 3.86
CA LEU A 165 3.45 7.01 5.03
C LEU A 165 4.14 8.35 4.74
N ALA A 166 4.84 8.46 3.61
CA ALA A 166 5.42 9.73 3.16
C ALA A 166 4.35 10.80 2.96
N GLY A 167 3.20 10.44 2.37
CA GLY A 167 2.07 11.36 2.20
C GLY A 167 1.49 11.85 3.54
N ILE A 168 1.31 10.97 4.51
CA ILE A 168 0.82 11.33 5.85
C ILE A 168 1.78 12.32 6.53
N ILE A 169 3.07 12.00 6.54
CA ILE A 169 4.11 12.86 7.15
C ILE A 169 4.20 14.20 6.41
N ALA A 170 4.15 14.20 5.08
CA ALA A 170 4.19 15.40 4.24
C ALA A 170 3.05 16.37 4.59
N ARG A 171 1.83 15.83 4.74
CA ARG A 171 0.66 16.64 5.09
C ARG A 171 0.75 17.22 6.50
N ARG A 172 1.26 16.46 7.46
CA ARG A 172 1.45 16.91 8.85
C ARG A 172 2.50 18.02 8.96
N THR A 173 3.63 17.84 8.28
CA THR A 173 4.80 18.71 8.40
C THR A 173 4.83 19.85 7.37
N LYS A 174 3.96 19.79 6.35
CA LYS A 174 4.00 20.65 5.15
C LYS A 174 5.31 20.53 4.36
N THR A 175 6.03 19.43 4.53
CA THR A 175 7.21 19.08 3.74
C THR A 175 6.80 18.29 2.49
N GLN A 176 7.56 18.40 1.40
CA GLN A 176 7.28 17.63 0.18
C GLN A 176 7.52 16.12 0.40
N ALA A 177 6.55 15.30 -0.01
CA ALA A 177 6.63 13.84 0.14
C ALA A 177 7.87 13.20 -0.54
N PRO A 178 8.33 13.64 -1.73
CA PRO A 178 9.55 13.11 -2.35
C PRO A 178 10.79 13.27 -1.45
N ARG A 179 10.89 14.36 -0.68
CA ARG A 179 12.00 14.59 0.25
C ARG A 179 11.96 13.59 1.40
N ILE A 180 10.79 13.42 2.02
CA ILE A 180 10.58 12.47 3.13
C ILE A 180 10.93 11.05 2.67
N TYR A 181 10.43 10.64 1.50
CA TYR A 181 10.76 9.35 0.91
C TYR A 181 12.25 9.20 0.65
N GLY A 182 12.90 10.23 0.10
CA GLY A 182 14.33 10.25 -0.16
C GLY A 182 15.16 10.03 1.11
N GLU A 183 14.85 10.74 2.20
CA GLU A 183 15.52 10.60 3.50
C GLU A 183 15.38 9.18 4.08
N ALA A 184 14.20 8.58 3.97
CA ALA A 184 13.94 7.21 4.39
C ALA A 184 14.71 6.19 3.52
N LYS A 185 14.63 6.34 2.20
CA LYS A 185 15.19 5.39 1.24
C LYS A 185 16.72 5.38 1.24
N SER A 186 17.35 6.53 1.47
CA SER A 186 18.80 6.65 1.59
C SER A 186 19.35 6.23 2.96
N GLY A 187 18.48 5.89 3.93
CA GLY A 187 18.87 5.57 5.30
C GLY A 187 19.36 6.76 6.12
N VAL A 188 19.15 7.99 5.64
CA VAL A 188 19.50 9.22 6.38
C VAL A 188 18.65 9.34 7.64
N ARG A 189 17.38 8.94 7.54
CA ARG A 189 16.46 8.79 8.67
C ARG A 189 15.66 7.51 8.49
N SER A 190 15.27 6.89 9.60
CA SER A 190 14.29 5.80 9.55
C SER A 190 12.86 6.35 9.46
N TRP A 191 11.90 5.50 9.10
CA TRP A 191 10.48 5.88 9.16
C TRP A 191 10.04 6.24 10.58
N GLY A 192 10.55 5.53 11.59
CA GLY A 192 10.31 5.85 12.99
C GLY A 192 10.82 7.24 13.38
N ALA A 193 12.02 7.63 12.94
CA ALA A 193 12.58 8.95 13.21
C ALA A 193 11.76 10.06 12.55
N LEU A 194 11.35 9.85 11.29
CA LEU A 194 10.50 10.79 10.55
C LEU A 194 9.12 10.97 11.21
N LEU A 195 8.53 9.90 11.73
CA LEU A 195 7.28 9.96 12.50
C LEU A 195 7.43 10.72 13.82
N GLN A 196 8.51 10.47 14.55
CA GLN A 196 8.78 11.17 15.81
C GLN A 196 8.96 12.67 15.59
N GLU A 197 9.73 13.07 14.58
CA GLU A 197 9.92 14.49 14.21
C GLU A 197 8.61 15.15 13.78
N ALA A 198 7.76 14.43 13.04
CA ALA A 198 6.42 14.88 12.67
C ALA A 198 5.43 14.93 13.85
N ARG A 199 5.83 14.43 15.03
CA ARG A 199 4.99 14.26 16.22
C ARG A 199 3.73 13.44 15.92
N ILE A 200 3.92 12.35 15.17
CA ILE A 200 2.87 11.38 14.86
C ILE A 200 3.15 10.13 15.68
N GLU A 201 2.31 9.91 16.68
CA GLU A 201 2.33 8.67 17.45
C GLU A 201 1.71 7.54 16.63
N PRO A 202 2.35 6.36 16.55
CA PRO A 202 1.80 5.21 15.83
C PRO A 202 0.37 4.86 16.27
N ALA A 203 0.09 4.88 17.58
CA ALA A 203 -1.25 4.62 18.11
C ALA A 203 -2.34 5.54 17.50
N GLU A 204 -1.98 6.77 17.13
CA GLU A 204 -2.87 7.78 16.58
C GLU A 204 -2.97 7.73 15.04
N MET A 205 -2.32 6.77 14.36
CA MET A 205 -2.26 6.72 12.90
C MET A 205 -3.64 6.72 12.23
N SER A 206 -4.64 6.05 12.82
CA SER A 206 -6.02 6.10 12.29
C SER A 206 -6.63 7.49 12.35
N LYS A 207 -6.32 8.25 13.41
CA LYS A 207 -6.82 9.60 13.59
C LYS A 207 -6.17 10.55 12.59
N GLU A 208 -4.85 10.45 12.39
CA GLU A 208 -4.15 11.24 11.38
C GLU A 208 -4.70 10.95 9.98
N VAL A 209 -4.84 9.67 9.59
CA VAL A 209 -5.48 9.29 8.31
C VAL A 209 -6.91 9.85 8.20
N SER A 210 -7.73 9.70 9.24
CA SER A 210 -9.11 10.19 9.22
C SER A 210 -9.17 11.70 9.03
N ALA A 211 -8.25 12.45 9.64
CA ALA A 211 -8.14 13.88 9.44
C ALA A 211 -7.78 14.24 8.00
N LEU A 212 -6.90 13.47 7.36
CA LEU A 212 -6.54 13.66 5.94
C LEU A 212 -7.73 13.41 5.00
N LEU A 213 -8.47 12.33 5.22
CA LEU A 213 -9.61 11.96 4.37
C LEU A 213 -10.82 12.89 4.53
N LYS A 214 -11.01 13.50 5.72
CA LYS A 214 -12.11 14.44 6.00
C LYS A 214 -12.00 15.78 5.28
N ILE A 215 -10.85 16.14 4.71
CA ILE A 215 -10.66 17.39 3.96
C ILE A 215 -11.59 17.48 2.72
N ARG A 216 -12.25 16.36 2.35
CA ARG A 216 -13.19 16.28 1.23
C ARG A 216 -14.64 15.91 1.62
N ARG A 217 -14.98 15.75 2.91
CA ARG A 217 -16.40 15.59 3.29
C ARG A 217 -17.11 16.93 3.38
#